data_AF-A0A2D4HWP1-F1
#
_entry.id   AF-A0A2D4HWP1-F1
#
_cell.length_a   1.000
_cell.length_b   1.000
_cell.length_c   1.000
_cell.angle_alpha   90.00
_cell.angle_beta   90.00
_cell.angle_gamma   90.00
#
_symmetry.space_group_name_H-M   'P 1'
#
loop_
_entity.id
_entity.type
_entity.pdbx_description
1 polymer ?
#
loop_
_entity_poly.entity_id
_entity_poly.type
_entity_poly.pdbx_seq_one_letter_code
_entity_poly.pdbx_strand_id
1 'polypeptide(L)'
;MMDPVVRGWPLCIQAVAATAILVEESRKLTFGSALVVSSPHQVRTILMQRAHKWLTHAKLLKYEAIILSQENLVLSTDRNLNPAEFLSGEKMEWDNIQHHCIEAIDLQRKIREDLEDSPIEGGVNLFIDGSSRVENGK
;
A
#
# COMPACT_ATOMS: atom_id res chain seq x y z
N MET A 1 1.76 -13.38 6.08
CA MET A 1 0.65 -12.63 6.72
C MET A 1 1.06 -11.18 6.80
N MET A 2 0.21 -10.23 6.41
CA MET A 2 0.54 -8.78 6.49
C MET A 2 0.55 -8.33 7.95
N ASP A 3 1.50 -7.47 8.32
CA ASP A 3 1.58 -6.93 9.67
C ASP A 3 0.39 -5.99 9.97
N PRO A 4 0.04 -5.78 11.26
CA PRO A 4 -1.10 -4.93 11.64
C PRO A 4 -1.03 -3.50 11.09
N VAL A 5 0.16 -2.93 10.90
CA VAL A 5 0.33 -1.57 10.38
C VAL A 5 -0.08 -1.52 8.92
N VAL A 6 0.37 -2.49 8.11
CA VAL A 6 0.00 -2.60 6.69
C VAL A 6 -1.52 -2.72 6.54
N ARG A 7 -2.17 -3.53 7.40
CA ARG A 7 -3.64 -3.70 7.36
C ARG A 7 -4.43 -2.41 7.62
N GLY A 8 -3.81 -1.37 8.18
CA GLY A 8 -4.41 -0.05 8.38
C GLY A 8 -4.31 0.89 7.17
N TRP A 9 -3.57 0.52 6.12
CA TRP A 9 -3.38 1.37 4.94
C TRP A 9 -4.51 1.23 3.90
N PRO A 10 -4.63 2.17 2.94
CA PRO A 10 -5.43 1.97 1.74
C PRO A 10 -5.19 0.63 1.07
N LEU A 11 -6.24 -0.02 0.56
CA LEU A 11 -6.12 -1.34 -0.09
C LEU A 11 -5.09 -1.32 -1.24
N CYS A 12 -5.07 -0.26 -2.04
CA CYS A 12 -4.09 -0.10 -3.12
C CYS A 12 -2.65 0.00 -2.60
N ILE A 13 -2.44 0.56 -1.41
CA ILE A 13 -1.11 0.62 -0.75
C ILE A 13 -0.77 -0.75 -0.13
N GLN A 14 -1.76 -1.44 0.45
CA GLN A 14 -1.60 -2.82 0.90
C GLN A 14 -1.17 -3.73 -0.25
N ALA A 15 -1.71 -3.53 -1.45
CA ALA A 15 -1.30 -4.27 -2.64
C ALA A 15 0.19 -4.09 -2.96
N VAL A 16 0.75 -2.88 -2.82
CA VAL A 16 2.20 -2.65 -2.98
C VAL A 16 3.01 -3.46 -1.97
N ALA A 17 2.59 -3.42 -0.69
CA ALA A 17 3.26 -4.17 0.37
C ALA A 17 3.17 -5.69 0.14
N ALA A 18 1.99 -6.18 -0.23
CA ALA A 18 1.75 -7.58 -0.56
C ALA A 18 2.62 -8.03 -1.74
N THR A 19 2.71 -7.24 -2.80
CA THR A 19 3.58 -7.51 -3.94
C THR A 19 5.04 -7.59 -3.51
N ALA A 20 5.55 -6.64 -2.72
CA ALA A 20 6.94 -6.68 -2.26
C ALA A 20 7.25 -7.97 -1.47
N ILE A 21 6.35 -8.35 -0.54
CA ILE A 21 6.49 -9.57 0.26
C ILE A 21 6.47 -10.82 -0.64
N LEU A 22 5.49 -10.91 -1.54
CA LEU A 22 5.35 -12.06 -2.43
C LEU A 22 6.53 -12.20 -3.39
N VAL A 23 7.10 -11.10 -3.89
CA VAL A 23 8.32 -11.13 -4.72
C VAL A 23 9.51 -11.66 -3.92
N GLU A 24 9.73 -11.16 -2.69
CA GLU A 24 10.84 -11.66 -1.84
C GLU A 24 10.70 -13.16 -1.56
N GLU A 25 9.52 -13.65 -1.22
CA GLU A 25 9.30 -15.07 -0.95
C GLU A 25 9.38 -15.94 -2.22
N SER A 26 8.79 -15.48 -3.32
CA SER A 26 8.83 -16.21 -4.59
C SER A 26 10.26 -16.38 -5.10
N ARG A 27 11.12 -15.38 -4.90
CA ARG A 27 12.54 -15.46 -5.27
C ARG A 27 13.32 -16.53 -4.53
N LYS A 28 12.96 -16.83 -3.29
CA LYS A 28 13.59 -17.93 -2.54
C LYS A 28 13.28 -19.27 -3.20
N LEU A 29 12.09 -19.41 -3.79
CA LEU A 29 11.64 -20.62 -4.49
C LEU A 29 12.17 -20.69 -5.93
N THR A 30 12.26 -19.55 -6.62
CA THR A 30 12.70 -19.49 -8.01
C THR A 30 14.21 -19.30 -8.17
N PHE A 31 14.96 -19.22 -7.06
CA PHE A 31 16.40 -18.99 -7.03
C PHE A 31 16.83 -17.75 -7.85
N GLY A 32 16.02 -16.70 -7.81
CA GLY A 32 16.29 -15.46 -8.54
C GLY A 32 16.02 -15.53 -10.05
N SER A 33 15.30 -16.54 -10.54
CA SER A 33 14.82 -16.58 -11.93
C SER A 33 13.83 -15.45 -12.24
N ALA A 34 13.54 -15.23 -13.53
CA ALA A 34 12.57 -14.24 -13.97
C ALA A 34 11.19 -14.47 -13.31
N LEU A 35 10.57 -13.37 -12.87
CA LEU A 35 9.26 -13.37 -12.23
C LEU A 35 8.31 -12.44 -12.98
N VAL A 36 7.08 -12.92 -13.17
CA VAL A 36 5.96 -12.09 -13.63
C VAL A 36 4.97 -12.00 -12.48
N VAL A 37 4.65 -10.79 -12.06
CA VAL A 37 3.63 -10.52 -11.04
C VAL A 37 2.48 -9.78 -11.69
N SER A 38 1.30 -10.37 -11.62
CA SER A 38 0.06 -9.74 -12.05
C SER A 38 -0.74 -9.24 -10.85
N SER A 39 -1.33 -8.05 -10.96
CA SER A 39 -2.08 -7.38 -9.90
C SER A 39 -3.23 -6.58 -10.50
N PRO A 40 -4.37 -6.40 -9.81
CA PRO A 40 -5.45 -5.54 -10.32
C PRO A 40 -5.12 -4.07 -10.08
N HIS A 41 -4.09 -3.80 -9.27
CA HIS A 41 -3.61 -2.48 -8.93
C HIS A 41 -2.35 -2.17 -9.73
N GLN A 42 -2.21 -0.92 -10.18
CA GLN A 42 -1.00 -0.45 -10.85
C GLN A 42 0.13 -0.23 -9.83
N VAL A 43 0.71 -1.32 -9.32
CA VAL A 43 1.66 -1.33 -8.20
C VAL A 43 2.82 -0.36 -8.41
N ARG A 44 3.42 -0.36 -9.61
CA ARG A 44 4.51 0.55 -9.96
C ARG A 44 4.10 2.02 -9.82
N THR A 45 2.96 2.38 -10.42
CA THR A 45 2.41 3.75 -10.38
C THR A 45 2.10 4.18 -8.96
N ILE A 46 1.47 3.31 -8.16
CA ILE A 46 1.13 3.59 -6.76
C ILE A 46 2.39 3.84 -5.94
N LEU A 47 3.39 2.96 -6.07
CA LEU A 47 4.66 3.06 -5.36
C LEU A 47 5.34 4.40 -5.63
N MET A 48 5.45 4.79 -6.89
CA MET A 48 6.11 6.04 -7.27
C MET A 48 5.32 7.30 -6.89
N GLN A 49 3.98 7.27 -6.99
CA GLN A 49 3.18 8.52 -6.90
C GLN A 49 2.54 8.77 -5.53
N ARG A 50 2.24 7.72 -4.75
CA ARG A 50 1.40 7.84 -3.54
C ARG A 50 1.92 7.14 -2.31
N ALA A 51 2.84 6.19 -2.46
CA ALA A 51 3.28 5.35 -1.35
C ALA A 51 4.08 6.11 -0.28
N HIS A 52 4.84 7.13 -0.64
CA HIS A 52 5.59 7.97 0.32
C HIS A 52 4.72 8.62 1.41
N LYS A 53 3.42 8.78 1.20
CA LYS A 53 2.49 9.35 2.20
C LYS A 53 2.12 8.35 3.30
N TRP A 54 2.28 7.06 3.04
CA TRP A 54 1.82 5.97 3.92
C TRP A 54 2.98 5.15 4.50
N LEU A 55 4.12 5.16 3.83
CA LEU A 55 5.29 4.37 4.20
C LEU A 55 6.36 5.22 4.86
N THR A 56 7.02 4.66 5.85
CA THR A 56 8.27 5.23 6.36
C THR A 56 9.33 5.20 5.26
N HIS A 57 10.30 6.12 5.31
CA HIS A 57 11.37 6.20 4.32
C HIS A 57 12.11 4.86 4.13
N ALA A 58 12.39 4.14 5.22
CA ALA A 58 13.02 2.83 5.17
C ALA A 58 12.16 1.78 4.42
N LYS A 59 10.84 1.75 4.64
CA LYS A 59 9.94 0.83 3.92
C LYS A 59 9.80 1.23 2.46
N LEU A 60 9.74 2.53 2.16
CA LEU A 60 9.69 3.03 0.79
C LEU A 60 10.91 2.59 -0.01
N LEU A 61 12.12 2.86 0.50
CA LEU A 61 13.37 2.43 -0.14
C LEU A 61 13.44 0.91 -0.32
N LYS A 62 13.02 0.14 0.70
CA LYS A 62 12.96 -1.32 0.60
C LYS A 62 12.05 -1.76 -0.56
N TYR A 63 10.85 -1.19 -0.66
CA TYR A 63 9.89 -1.58 -1.70
C TYR A 63 10.32 -1.10 -3.08
N GLU A 64 10.94 0.06 -3.21
CA GLU A 64 11.54 0.52 -4.47
C GLU A 64 12.64 -0.44 -4.95
N ALA A 65 13.53 -0.87 -4.06
CA ALA A 65 14.59 -1.82 -4.39
C ALA A 65 14.04 -3.19 -4.85
N ILE A 66 12.92 -3.64 -4.28
CA ILE A 66 12.29 -4.92 -4.65
C ILE A 66 11.49 -4.78 -5.95
N ILE A 67 10.71 -3.71 -6.11
CA ILE A 67 9.69 -3.62 -7.16
C ILE A 67 10.20 -2.88 -8.40
N LEU A 68 11.05 -1.87 -8.24
CA LEU A 68 11.49 -0.99 -9.33
C LEU A 68 12.89 -1.34 -9.84
N SER A 69 13.80 -1.73 -8.95
CA SER A 69 15.23 -1.89 -9.28
C SER A 69 15.61 -3.26 -9.83
N GLN A 70 14.65 -4.16 -10.09
CA GLN A 70 14.92 -5.54 -10.48
C GLN A 70 14.64 -5.79 -11.96
N GLU A 71 15.69 -6.11 -12.72
CA GLU A 71 15.63 -6.31 -14.18
C GLU A 71 14.83 -7.56 -14.60
N ASN A 72 14.80 -8.58 -13.73
CA ASN A 72 14.12 -9.85 -13.96
C ASN A 72 12.71 -9.91 -13.33
N LEU A 73 12.10 -8.75 -13.06
CA LEU A 73 10.74 -8.65 -12.53
C LEU A 73 9.84 -7.88 -13.52
N VAL A 74 8.84 -8.56 -14.06
CA VAL A 74 7.79 -7.94 -14.89
C VAL A 74 6.54 -7.75 -14.04
N LEU A 75 6.02 -6.53 -14.03
CA LEU A 75 4.77 -6.19 -13.37
C LEU A 75 3.71 -6.00 -14.45
N SER A 76 2.68 -6.84 -14.44
CA SER A 76 1.48 -6.67 -15.27
C SER A 76 0.33 -6.18 -14.41
N THR A 77 -0.55 -5.38 -15.01
CA THR A 77 -1.84 -5.05 -14.39
C THR A 77 -2.91 -5.88 -15.09
N ASP A 78 -3.52 -6.82 -14.36
CA ASP A 78 -4.64 -7.63 -14.84
C ASP A 78 -5.82 -7.44 -13.90
N ARG A 79 -6.94 -7.03 -14.48
CA ARG A 79 -8.17 -6.67 -13.76
C ARG A 79 -9.07 -7.88 -13.51
N ASN A 80 -8.82 -9.01 -14.19
CA ASN A 80 -9.48 -10.28 -13.93
C ASN A 80 -8.65 -11.12 -12.96
N LEU A 81 -9.00 -11.07 -11.69
CA LEU A 81 -8.35 -11.89 -10.66
C LEU A 81 -9.36 -12.73 -9.88
N ASN A 82 -10.39 -13.25 -10.54
CA ASN A 82 -10.93 -14.52 -10.08
C ASN A 82 -9.78 -15.54 -10.17
N PRO A 83 -9.36 -16.19 -9.06
CA PRO A 83 -8.26 -17.15 -9.08
C PRO A 83 -8.45 -18.27 -10.12
N ALA A 84 -9.69 -18.69 -10.36
CA ALA A 84 -9.99 -19.71 -11.38
C ALA A 84 -9.78 -19.19 -12.81
N GLU A 85 -10.22 -17.96 -13.10
CA GLU A 85 -10.06 -17.33 -14.42
C GLU A 85 -8.61 -16.94 -14.72
N PHE A 86 -7.90 -16.44 -13.70
CA PHE A 86 -6.47 -16.13 -13.83
C PHE A 86 -5.67 -17.38 -14.20
N LEU A 87 -6.04 -18.55 -13.68
CA LEU A 87 -5.41 -19.82 -14.01
C LEU A 87 -5.90 -20.42 -15.34
N SER A 88 -7.16 -20.22 -15.72
CA SER A 88 -7.72 -20.73 -16.98
C SER A 88 -7.33 -19.87 -18.19
N GLY A 89 -6.96 -18.60 -17.98
CA GLY A 89 -6.65 -17.64 -19.03
C GLY A 89 -7.89 -17.12 -19.77
N GLU A 90 -9.10 -17.49 -19.33
CA GLU A 90 -10.35 -17.01 -19.90
C GLU A 90 -10.66 -15.60 -19.38
N LYS A 91 -10.65 -14.62 -20.28
CA LYS A 91 -11.02 -13.24 -19.94
C LYS A 91 -12.53 -13.08 -20.08
N MET A 92 -13.25 -13.03 -18.96
CA MET A 92 -14.60 -12.50 -18.99
C MET A 92 -14.56 -10.97 -19.16
N GLU A 93 -15.42 -10.41 -20.02
CA GLU A 93 -15.54 -8.97 -20.28
C GLU A 93 -16.17 -8.23 -19.08
N TRP A 94 -15.48 -8.17 -17.93
CA TRP A 94 -15.80 -7.24 -16.84
C TRP A 94 -15.22 -5.84 -17.12
N ASP A 95 -15.29 -5.41 -18.39
CA ASP A 95 -14.54 -4.28 -18.95
C ASP A 95 -14.98 -2.90 -18.40
N ASN A 96 -16.03 -2.87 -17.57
CA ASN A 96 -16.67 -1.62 -17.13
C ASN A 96 -16.34 -1.18 -15.69
N ILE A 97 -15.60 -1.96 -14.88
CA ILE A 97 -15.24 -1.52 -13.53
C ILE A 97 -13.80 -0.99 -13.53
N GLN A 98 -13.64 0.29 -13.84
CA GLN A 98 -12.36 0.96 -13.79
C GLN A 98 -11.99 1.33 -12.33
N HIS A 99 -11.03 0.61 -11.74
CA HIS A 99 -10.50 0.96 -10.42
C HIS A 99 -9.35 1.98 -10.53
N HIS A 100 -9.63 3.24 -10.18
CA HIS A 100 -8.65 4.31 -10.15
C HIS A 100 -7.88 4.32 -8.83
N CYS A 101 -6.77 3.56 -8.76
CA CYS A 101 -6.00 3.39 -7.52
C CYS A 101 -5.56 4.72 -6.88
N ILE A 102 -5.11 5.68 -7.69
CA ILE A 102 -4.60 6.97 -7.19
C ILE A 102 -5.73 7.79 -6.56
N GLU A 103 -6.88 7.86 -7.24
CA GLU A 103 -8.08 8.54 -6.74
C GLU A 103 -8.60 7.85 -5.47
N ALA A 104 -8.65 6.51 -5.45
CA ALA A 104 -9.07 5.75 -4.28
C ALA A 104 -8.17 6.03 -3.05
N ILE A 105 -6.85 6.09 -3.24
CA ILE A 105 -5.90 6.45 -2.17
C ILE A 105 -6.12 7.89 -1.71
N ASP A 106 -6.34 8.83 -2.62
CA ASP A 106 -6.55 10.23 -2.27
C ASP A 106 -7.90 10.45 -1.57
N LEU A 107 -8.94 9.68 -1.89
CA LEU A 107 -10.25 9.71 -1.20
C LEU A 107 -10.18 9.14 0.22
N GLN A 108 -9.35 8.13 0.47
CA GLN A 108 -9.10 7.62 1.82
C GLN A 108 -8.32 8.59 2.71
N ARG A 109 -7.80 9.68 2.12
CA ARG A 109 -7.23 10.82 2.84
C ARG A 109 -8.30 11.79 3.35
N LYS A 110 -9.59 11.43 3.34
CA LYS A 110 -10.58 12.21 4.09
C LYS A 110 -10.09 12.28 5.54
N ILE A 111 -9.62 13.48 5.89
CA ILE A 111 -9.65 14.01 7.25
C ILE A 111 -10.97 13.52 7.82
N ARG A 112 -10.93 12.81 8.96
CA ARG A 112 -12.12 12.43 9.73
C ARG A 112 -13.18 13.51 9.54
N GLU A 113 -14.21 13.26 8.74
CA GLU A 113 -15.18 14.32 8.39
C GLU A 113 -15.92 14.78 9.65
N ASP A 114 -15.93 13.92 10.66
CA ASP A 114 -16.41 14.12 12.02
C ASP A 114 -15.40 14.81 12.96
N LEU A 115 -14.18 15.10 12.50
CA LEU A 115 -13.20 15.85 13.27
C LEU A 115 -13.31 17.32 12.94
N GLU A 116 -13.95 18.05 13.83
CA GLU A 116 -14.08 19.49 13.80
C GLU A 116 -13.17 20.13 14.85
N ASP A 117 -12.87 21.42 14.69
CA ASP A 117 -12.22 22.23 15.73
C ASP A 117 -13.19 22.56 16.91
N SER A 118 -14.45 22.11 16.81
CA SER A 118 -15.49 22.31 17.82
C SER A 118 -15.46 21.19 18.89
N PRO A 119 -15.61 21.52 20.19
CA PRO A 119 -15.75 20.50 21.22
C PRO A 119 -17.01 19.65 21.03
N ILE A 120 -16.90 18.34 21.25
CA ILE A 120 -18.05 17.42 21.23
C ILE A 120 -18.96 17.73 22.44
N GLU A 121 -20.26 17.91 22.20
CA GLU A 121 -21.24 18.14 23.26
C GLU A 121 -21.29 16.94 24.23
N GLY A 122 -21.08 17.22 25.53
CA GLY A 122 -20.99 16.17 26.57
C GLY A 122 -19.68 15.37 26.56
N GLY A 123 -18.70 15.74 25.73
CA GLY A 123 -17.36 15.15 25.70
C GLY A 123 -16.54 15.44 26.95
N VAL A 124 -15.49 14.64 27.18
CA VAL A 124 -14.53 14.87 28.27
C VAL A 124 -13.51 15.92 27.83
N ASN A 125 -13.35 16.97 28.62
CA ASN A 125 -12.29 17.96 28.43
C ASN A 125 -10.97 17.38 28.97
N LEU A 126 -10.05 17.06 28.06
CA LEU A 126 -8.71 16.59 28.39
C LEU A 126 -7.70 17.71 28.09
N PHE A 127 -6.95 18.10 29.10
CA PHE A 127 -5.82 19.04 28.95
C PHE A 127 -4.54 18.22 28.91
N ILE A 128 -3.76 18.39 27.86
CA ILE A 128 -2.47 17.71 27.69
C ILE A 128 -1.41 18.80 27.65
N ASP A 129 -0.57 18.87 28.67
CA ASP A 129 0.64 19.70 28.66
C ASP A 129 1.84 18.81 28.36
N GLY A 130 2.69 19.26 27.43
CA GLY A 130 3.87 18.53 26.97
C GLY A 130 5.13 19.30 27.36
N SER A 131 5.79 18.90 28.45
CA SER A 131 7.11 19.42 28.80
C SER A 131 8.20 18.46 28.33
N SER A 132 9.09 18.92 27.45
CA SER A 132 10.27 18.19 26.97
C SER A 132 11.59 18.81 27.43
N ARG A 133 11.56 19.64 28.47
CA ARG A 133 12.74 20.37 28.96
C ARG A 133 13.75 19.40 29.57
N VAL A 134 14.93 19.33 28.96
CA VAL A 134 16.11 18.65 29.50
C VAL A 134 17.02 19.70 30.12
N GLU A 135 17.25 19.62 31.42
CA GLU A 135 18.32 20.38 32.09
C GLU A 135 19.61 19.55 32.09
N ASN A 136 20.73 20.17 31.72
CA ASN A 136 22.07 19.57 31.67
C ASN A 136 22.31 18.44 30.64
N GLY A 137 21.43 18.29 29.65
CA GLY A 137 21.74 17.61 28.38
C GLY A 137 22.30 16.20 28.47
N LYS A 138 21.60 15.27 29.15
CA LYS A 138 21.85 13.83 28.99
C LYS A 138 20.56 13.07 28.71
#